data_AF-A0A2U4EZZ3-F1
#
_entry.id   AF-A0A2U4EZZ3-F1
#
_cell.length_a   1.000
_cell.length_b   1.000
_cell.length_c   1.000
_cell.angle_alpha   90.00
_cell.angle_beta   90.00
_cell.angle_gamma   90.00
#
_symmetry.space_group_name_H-M   'P 1'
#
loop_
_entity.id
_entity.type
_entity.pdbx_description
1 polymer ?
#
loop_
_entity_poly.entity_id
_entity_poly.type
_entity_poly.pdbx_seq_one_letter_code
_entity_poly.pdbx_strand_id
1 'polypeptide(L)'
;MKYDNNNIQIIKILLLFNIIESLKENIRFPFDEYKKIKPSLEHIHARKSQKLSDKEKEKFIEENKQYILQNKELIKDEYKNLDEAFNNFKIEDKFNYILDALFFIYEKSLENSGDFITSEENNYLYDENNISNLALIDVNNNTTLSNSIFPMKLKKIKDLIKNNKKYIPISTKNLFLKYYTKDPRDILLWTKNDKKDYLDNIINSISDYLYEKNK
;
A
#
# COMPACT_ATOMS: atom_id res chain seq x y z
N MET A 1 -12.17 -1.77 10.63
CA MET A 1 -11.67 -0.70 11.55
C MET A 1 -11.08 0.42 10.72
N LYS A 2 -11.17 1.67 11.18
CA LYS A 2 -10.75 2.85 10.42
C LYS A 2 -9.68 3.68 11.15
N TYR A 3 -8.74 4.23 10.39
CA TYR A 3 -7.78 5.26 10.81
C TYR A 3 -8.51 6.45 11.48
N ASP A 4 -7.83 7.15 12.38
CA ASP A 4 -8.29 8.19 13.32
C ASP A 4 -9.25 7.72 14.40
N ASN A 5 -10.25 6.93 14.06
CA ASN A 5 -11.24 6.45 15.03
C ASN A 5 -10.74 5.28 15.87
N ASN A 6 -9.81 4.47 15.34
CA ASN A 6 -9.39 3.22 15.97
C ASN A 6 -7.86 3.03 15.99
N ASN A 7 -7.07 4.10 15.95
CA ASN A 7 -5.61 4.01 15.78
C ASN A 7 -4.95 3.08 16.80
N ILE A 8 -5.33 3.17 18.08
CA ILE A 8 -4.77 2.32 19.14
C ILE A 8 -5.12 0.84 18.90
N GLN A 9 -6.38 0.54 18.56
CA GLN A 9 -6.81 -0.83 18.28
C GLN A 9 -6.15 -1.41 17.03
N ILE A 10 -6.04 -0.61 15.97
CA ILE A 10 -5.36 -1.01 14.72
C ILE A 10 -3.89 -1.32 14.99
N ILE A 11 -3.18 -0.46 15.75
CA ILE A 11 -1.79 -0.72 16.14
C ILE A 11 -1.66 -2.04 16.90
N LYS A 12 -2.56 -2.31 17.86
CA LYS A 12 -2.55 -3.57 18.62
C LYS A 12 -2.78 -4.79 17.73
N ILE A 13 -3.74 -4.72 16.81
CA ILE A 13 -4.03 -5.81 15.86
C ILE A 13 -2.83 -6.05 14.95
N LEU A 14 -2.25 -5.00 14.37
CA LEU A 14 -1.09 -5.13 13.49
C LEU A 14 0.16 -5.61 14.26
N LEU A 15 0.32 -5.25 15.53
CA LEU A 15 1.38 -5.78 16.38
C LEU A 15 1.20 -7.28 16.61
N LEU A 16 0.00 -7.72 17.00
CA LEU A 16 -0.31 -9.14 17.20
C LEU A 16 -0.07 -9.93 15.90
N PHE A 17 -0.53 -9.39 14.77
CA PHE A 17 -0.28 -9.96 13.45
C PHE A 17 1.22 -10.11 13.18
N ASN A 18 2.04 -9.08 13.45
CA ASN A 18 3.50 -9.18 13.30
C ASN A 18 4.16 -10.23 14.19
N ILE A 19 3.68 -10.42 15.42
CA ILE A 19 4.17 -11.45 16.34
C ILE A 19 3.86 -12.83 15.76
N ILE A 20 2.63 -13.06 15.30
CA ILE A 20 2.19 -14.33 14.72
C ILE A 20 2.95 -14.63 13.42
N GLU A 21 3.15 -13.64 12.55
CA GLU A 21 3.91 -13.80 11.32
C GLU A 21 5.38 -14.14 11.59
N SER A 22 5.97 -13.55 12.64
CA SER A 22 7.32 -13.93 13.07
C SER A 22 7.38 -15.40 13.51
N LEU A 23 6.38 -15.87 14.25
CA LEU A 23 6.27 -17.28 14.66
C LEU A 23 6.12 -18.22 13.46
N LYS A 24 5.29 -17.89 12.46
CA LYS A 24 5.13 -18.69 11.23
C LYS A 24 6.41 -18.84 10.43
N GLU A 25 7.23 -17.80 10.42
CA GLU A 25 8.55 -17.77 9.76
C GLU A 25 9.66 -18.39 10.63
N ASN A 26 9.30 -19.02 11.76
CA ASN A 26 10.22 -19.60 12.74
C ASN A 26 11.30 -18.63 13.25
N ILE A 27 10.96 -17.34 13.33
CA ILE A 27 11.84 -16.30 13.89
C ILE A 27 11.26 -15.74 15.18
N ARG A 28 12.15 -15.37 16.11
CA ARG A 28 11.72 -14.69 17.34
C ARG A 28 11.30 -13.26 17.00
N PHE A 29 10.11 -12.87 17.45
CA PHE A 29 9.71 -11.47 17.37
C PHE A 29 10.68 -10.58 18.18
N PRO A 30 11.30 -9.55 17.58
CA PRO A 30 12.35 -8.77 18.22
C PRO A 30 11.76 -7.66 19.11
N PHE A 31 11.24 -8.05 20.27
CA PHE A 31 10.63 -7.11 21.24
C PHE A 31 11.57 -5.95 21.61
N ASP A 32 12.87 -6.20 21.74
CA ASP A 32 13.87 -5.18 22.06
C ASP A 32 13.98 -4.12 20.97
N GLU A 33 13.85 -4.50 19.70
CA GLU A 33 13.82 -3.55 18.59
C GLU A 33 12.48 -2.82 18.50
N TYR A 34 11.38 -3.53 18.71
CA TYR A 34 10.05 -2.93 18.70
C TYR A 34 9.90 -1.85 19.79
N LYS A 35 10.48 -2.06 20.98
CA LYS A 35 10.46 -1.07 22.07
C LYS A 35 11.23 0.22 21.75
N LYS A 36 12.19 0.17 20.82
CA LYS A 36 13.00 1.33 20.42
C LYS A 36 12.29 2.23 19.41
N ILE A 37 11.26 1.71 18.71
CA ILE A 37 10.51 2.49 17.72
C ILE A 37 9.27 3.12 18.36
N LYS A 38 8.77 4.22 17.75
CA LYS A 38 7.44 4.75 18.08
C LYS A 38 6.44 4.22 17.04
N PRO A 39 5.54 3.30 17.41
CA PRO A 39 4.62 2.70 16.45
C PRO A 39 3.70 3.75 15.82
N SER A 40 3.53 3.68 14.51
CA SER A 40 2.68 4.54 13.72
C SER A 40 2.04 3.75 12.57
N LEU A 41 0.95 4.29 12.03
CA LEU A 41 0.21 3.68 10.91
C LEU A 41 0.57 4.40 9.61
N GLU A 42 1.01 3.65 8.62
CA GLU A 42 1.33 4.10 7.28
C GLU A 42 0.26 3.63 6.31
N HIS A 43 -0.33 4.55 5.54
CA HIS A 43 -1.22 4.18 4.43
C HIS A 43 -0.42 3.52 3.32
N ILE A 44 -0.86 2.38 2.81
CA ILE A 44 -0.15 1.67 1.75
C ILE A 44 -0.33 2.40 0.42
N HIS A 45 -1.58 2.71 0.11
CA HIS A 45 -1.98 3.55 -1.00
C HIS A 45 -2.52 4.89 -0.49
N ALA A 46 -1.99 6.00 -1.01
CA ALA A 46 -2.49 7.35 -0.74
C ALA A 46 -3.09 7.92 -2.03
N ARG A 47 -4.39 8.21 -2.04
CA ARG A 47 -5.07 8.87 -3.19
C ARG A 47 -4.70 10.34 -3.36
N LYS A 48 -4.15 10.97 -2.32
CA LYS A 48 -3.65 12.35 -2.39
C LYS A 48 -2.17 12.31 -2.05
N SER A 49 -1.30 12.34 -3.06
CA SER A 49 0.07 12.76 -2.80
C SER A 49 0.01 14.18 -2.28
N GLN A 50 0.47 14.43 -1.05
CA GLN A 50 0.92 15.79 -0.74
C GLN A 50 2.11 16.10 -1.64
N LYS A 51 2.18 17.36 -2.11
CA LYS A 51 3.16 17.91 -3.04
C LYS A 51 4.48 17.13 -3.08
N LEU A 52 4.61 16.25 -4.08
CA LEU A 52 5.91 15.67 -4.40
C LEU A 52 6.86 16.79 -4.83
N SER A 53 8.15 16.65 -4.50
CA SER A 53 9.16 17.54 -5.07
C SER A 53 9.25 17.34 -6.58
N ASP A 54 9.68 18.36 -7.31
CA ASP A 54 9.84 18.28 -8.77
C ASP A 54 10.73 17.09 -9.19
N LYS A 55 11.76 16.78 -8.39
CA LYS A 55 12.65 15.64 -8.63
C LYS A 55 11.96 14.28 -8.46
N GLU A 56 11.05 14.16 -7.50
CA GLU A 56 10.26 12.94 -7.31
C GLU A 56 9.25 12.77 -8.44
N LYS A 57 8.64 13.86 -8.89
CA LYS A 57 7.74 13.86 -10.04
C LYS A 57 8.49 13.46 -11.32
N GLU A 58 9.66 14.06 -11.58
CA GLU A 58 10.51 13.73 -12.74
C GLU A 58 10.81 12.23 -12.79
N LYS A 59 11.30 11.69 -11.68
CA LYS A 59 11.60 10.26 -11.57
C LYS A 59 10.37 9.37 -11.78
N PHE A 60 9.21 9.75 -11.24
CA PHE A 60 7.98 9.01 -11.47
C PHE A 60 7.62 8.98 -12.97
N ILE A 61 7.71 10.13 -13.65
CA ILE A 61 7.42 10.22 -15.09
C ILE A 61 8.42 9.37 -15.89
N GLU A 62 9.71 9.43 -15.58
CA GLU A 62 10.73 8.58 -16.20
C GLU A 62 10.42 7.08 -16.05
N GLU A 63 9.99 6.66 -14.86
CA GLU A 63 9.71 5.25 -14.56
C GLU A 63 8.38 4.75 -15.18
N ASN A 64 7.37 5.60 -15.41
CA ASN A 64 6.00 5.16 -15.75
C ASN A 64 5.46 5.66 -17.10
N LYS A 65 6.05 6.69 -17.72
CA LYS A 65 5.50 7.32 -18.94
C LYS A 65 5.32 6.34 -20.09
N GLN A 66 6.29 5.45 -20.33
CA GLN A 66 6.18 4.46 -21.41
C GLN A 66 4.98 3.55 -21.25
N TYR A 67 4.76 3.03 -20.04
CA TYR A 67 3.62 2.16 -19.73
C TYR A 67 2.29 2.87 -19.95
N ILE A 68 2.17 4.12 -19.49
CA ILE A 68 0.96 4.93 -19.67
C ILE A 68 0.68 5.16 -21.17
N LEU A 69 1.70 5.51 -21.95
CA LEU A 69 1.56 5.75 -23.39
C LEU A 69 1.19 4.49 -24.17
N GLN A 70 1.75 3.33 -23.81
CA GLN A 70 1.40 2.05 -24.43
C GLN A 70 -0.07 1.66 -24.19
N ASN A 71 -0.65 2.09 -23.07
CA ASN A 71 -2.02 1.79 -22.67
C ASN A 71 -2.98 2.98 -22.89
N LYS A 72 -2.54 4.05 -23.55
CA LYS A 72 -3.33 5.29 -23.73
C LYS A 72 -4.69 5.06 -24.39
N GLU A 73 -4.77 4.11 -25.32
CA GLU A 73 -6.04 3.76 -25.99
C GLU A 73 -7.10 3.19 -25.04
N LEU A 74 -6.69 2.52 -23.94
CA LEU A 74 -7.62 1.96 -22.95
C LEU A 74 -8.34 3.04 -22.14
N ILE A 75 -7.79 4.26 -22.12
CA ILE A 75 -8.19 5.34 -21.20
C ILE A 75 -8.45 6.65 -21.93
N LYS A 76 -8.50 6.63 -23.26
CA LYS A 76 -8.60 7.83 -24.08
C LYS A 76 -9.88 8.62 -23.86
N ASP A 77 -10.95 7.95 -23.46
CA ASP A 77 -12.27 8.57 -23.27
C ASP A 77 -12.32 9.36 -21.96
N GLU A 78 -11.66 8.85 -20.92
CA GLU A 78 -11.55 9.45 -19.59
C GLU A 78 -10.38 10.44 -19.49
N TYR A 79 -9.25 10.17 -20.18
CA TYR A 79 -7.99 10.90 -20.04
C TYR A 79 -7.45 11.53 -21.34
N LYS A 80 -8.24 12.42 -21.95
CA LYS A 80 -7.93 13.05 -23.26
C LYS A 80 -6.67 13.93 -23.26
N ASN A 81 -6.39 14.63 -22.16
CA ASN A 81 -5.32 15.64 -22.08
C ASN A 81 -3.99 15.10 -21.52
N LEU A 82 -3.70 13.81 -21.72
CA LEU A 82 -2.49 13.19 -21.16
C LEU A 82 -1.18 13.80 -21.66
N ASP A 83 -1.09 14.13 -22.96
CA ASP A 83 0.15 14.70 -23.52
C ASP A 83 0.43 16.09 -22.92
N GLU A 84 -0.62 16.90 -22.76
CA GLU A 84 -0.54 18.21 -22.09
C GLU A 84 -0.13 18.05 -20.62
N ALA A 85 -0.70 17.07 -19.92
CA ALA A 85 -0.34 16.77 -18.55
C ALA A 85 1.13 16.35 -18.44
N PHE A 86 1.61 15.47 -19.31
CA PHE A 86 3.02 15.05 -19.35
C PHE A 86 3.99 16.20 -19.64
N ASN A 87 3.59 17.21 -20.40
CA ASN A 87 4.44 18.38 -20.64
C ASN A 87 4.49 19.34 -19.44
N ASN A 88 3.46 19.30 -18.59
CA ASN A 88 3.28 20.22 -17.47
C ASN A 88 3.23 19.51 -16.11
N PHE A 89 3.82 18.31 -16.01
CA PHE A 89 3.70 17.42 -14.84
C PHE A 89 4.23 18.05 -13.53
N LYS A 90 5.00 19.14 -13.58
CA LYS A 90 5.43 19.86 -12.38
C LYS A 90 4.26 20.56 -11.68
N ILE A 91 3.22 20.93 -12.43
CA ILE A 91 1.95 21.45 -11.88
C ILE A 91 1.24 20.30 -11.16
N GLU A 92 0.86 20.50 -9.90
CA GLU A 92 0.31 19.45 -9.04
C GLU A 92 -0.92 18.77 -9.64
N ASP A 93 -1.87 19.54 -10.17
CA ASP A 93 -3.09 18.99 -10.77
C ASP A 93 -2.78 18.15 -12.03
N LYS A 94 -1.77 18.55 -12.80
CA LYS A 94 -1.33 17.78 -13.98
C LYS A 94 -0.64 16.49 -13.56
N PHE A 95 0.15 16.52 -12.48
CA PHE A 95 0.77 15.31 -11.92
C PHE A 95 -0.29 14.33 -11.41
N ASN A 96 -1.24 14.83 -10.62
CA ASN A 96 -2.34 14.02 -10.09
C ASN A 96 -3.19 13.42 -11.21
N TYR A 97 -3.44 14.17 -12.28
CA TYR A 97 -4.13 13.64 -13.46
C TYR A 97 -3.37 12.48 -14.14
N ILE A 98 -2.03 12.52 -14.18
CA ILE A 98 -1.21 11.41 -14.70
C ILE A 98 -1.24 10.21 -13.74
N LEU A 99 -1.19 10.46 -12.42
CA LEU A 99 -1.34 9.41 -11.42
C LEU A 99 -2.69 8.70 -11.55
N ASP A 100 -3.77 9.48 -11.65
CA ASP A 100 -5.12 8.96 -11.81
C ASP A 100 -5.26 8.16 -13.11
N ALA A 101 -4.67 8.65 -14.21
CA ALA A 101 -4.63 7.92 -15.48
C ALA A 101 -3.90 6.57 -15.35
N LEU A 102 -2.75 6.57 -14.67
CA LEU A 102 -2.01 5.35 -14.39
C LEU A 102 -2.86 4.37 -13.57
N PHE A 103 -3.50 4.83 -12.48
CA PHE A 103 -4.37 3.99 -11.67
C PHE A 103 -5.58 3.46 -12.47
N PHE A 104 -6.16 4.27 -13.34
CA PHE A 104 -7.29 3.85 -14.16
C PHE A 104 -6.91 2.80 -15.22
N ILE A 105 -5.72 2.93 -15.85
CA ILE A 105 -5.18 1.86 -16.73
C ILE A 105 -5.12 0.55 -15.97
N TYR A 106 -4.63 0.60 -14.73
CA TYR A 106 -4.50 -0.58 -13.90
C TYR A 106 -5.84 -1.15 -13.42
N GLU A 107 -6.84 -0.33 -13.12
CA GLU A 107 -8.18 -0.82 -12.81
C GLU A 107 -8.80 -1.52 -14.03
N LYS A 108 -8.62 -0.94 -15.24
CA LYS A 108 -9.09 -1.53 -16.50
C LYS A 108 -8.39 -2.84 -16.86
N SER A 109 -7.08 -2.95 -16.59
CA SER A 109 -6.36 -4.21 -16.83
C SER A 109 -6.89 -5.34 -15.92
N LEU A 110 -7.28 -5.01 -14.68
CA LEU A 110 -7.88 -5.94 -13.74
C LEU A 110 -9.34 -6.28 -14.09
N GLU A 111 -10.16 -5.32 -14.55
CA GLU A 111 -11.52 -5.60 -15.05
C GLU A 111 -11.50 -6.64 -16.17
N ASN A 112 -10.59 -6.49 -17.12
CA ASN A 112 -10.45 -7.40 -18.25
C ASN A 112 -9.97 -8.81 -17.85
N SER A 113 -9.39 -8.96 -16.65
CA SER A 113 -8.97 -10.25 -16.10
C SER A 113 -10.07 -11.02 -15.36
N GLY A 114 -11.26 -10.42 -15.19
CA GLY A 114 -12.41 -11.06 -14.54
C GLY A 114 -12.44 -10.97 -13.01
N ASP A 115 -11.46 -10.33 -12.37
CA ASP A 115 -11.34 -10.26 -10.90
C ASP A 115 -11.91 -8.97 -10.29
N PHE A 116 -13.00 -8.44 -10.85
CA PHE A 116 -13.55 -7.18 -10.38
C PHE A 116 -14.49 -7.39 -9.18
N ILE A 117 -14.02 -7.00 -7.99
CA ILE A 117 -14.80 -7.05 -6.75
C ILE A 117 -15.80 -5.89 -6.71
N THR A 118 -17.09 -6.18 -6.92
CA THR A 118 -18.18 -5.18 -6.96
C THR A 118 -19.31 -5.40 -5.96
N SER A 119 -19.24 -6.42 -5.09
CA SER A 119 -20.31 -6.66 -4.13
C SER A 119 -20.36 -5.58 -3.04
N GLU A 120 -21.57 -5.22 -2.60
CA GLU A 120 -21.79 -4.26 -1.49
C GLU A 120 -21.06 -4.66 -0.20
N GLU A 121 -20.86 -5.97 0.01
CA GLU A 121 -20.09 -6.53 1.12
C GLU A 121 -18.63 -6.03 1.15
N ASN A 122 -18.09 -5.64 0.00
CA ASN A 122 -16.72 -5.16 -0.18
C ASN A 122 -16.60 -3.63 -0.20
N ASN A 123 -17.66 -2.89 0.18
CA ASN A 123 -17.64 -1.43 0.24
C ASN A 123 -16.51 -0.87 1.12
N TYR A 124 -16.04 -1.63 2.10
CA TYR A 124 -14.92 -1.25 2.96
C TYR A 124 -13.57 -1.14 2.22
N LEU A 125 -13.41 -1.78 1.04
CA LEU A 125 -12.18 -1.71 0.23
C LEU A 125 -11.99 -0.33 -0.43
N TYR A 126 -13.08 0.42 -0.57
CA TYR A 126 -13.08 1.80 -1.08
C TYR A 126 -12.69 2.82 -0.01
N ASP A 127 -12.70 2.42 1.27
CA ASP A 127 -12.28 3.27 2.37
C ASP A 127 -10.75 3.21 2.52
N GLU A 128 -10.07 4.27 2.10
CA GLU A 128 -8.61 4.36 2.20
C GLU A 128 -8.10 4.35 3.65
N ASN A 129 -8.96 4.65 4.63
CA ASN A 129 -8.62 4.59 6.05
C ASN A 129 -8.85 3.21 6.66
N ASN A 130 -9.28 2.21 5.88
CA ASN A 130 -9.45 0.85 6.36
C ASN A 130 -8.11 0.22 6.75
N ILE A 131 -8.09 -0.65 7.77
CA ILE A 131 -6.92 -1.46 8.16
C ILE A 131 -6.32 -2.26 6.98
N SER A 132 -7.11 -2.66 5.99
CA SER A 132 -6.64 -3.29 4.74
C SER A 132 -5.71 -2.40 3.90
N ASN A 133 -5.61 -1.12 4.22
CA ASN A 133 -4.73 -0.14 3.59
C ASN A 133 -3.71 0.45 4.58
N LEU A 134 -3.47 -0.19 5.73
CA LEU A 134 -2.58 0.34 6.77
C LEU A 134 -1.48 -0.66 7.12
N ALA A 135 -0.29 -0.14 7.38
CA ALA A 135 0.88 -0.91 7.82
C ALA A 135 1.45 -0.34 9.12
N LEU A 136 2.05 -1.19 9.95
CA LEU A 136 2.74 -0.76 11.15
C LEU A 136 4.17 -0.34 10.83
N ILE A 137 4.57 0.86 11.22
CA ILE A 137 5.94 1.34 11.00
C ILE A 137 6.39 2.30 12.10
N ASP A 138 7.70 2.53 12.20
CA ASP A 138 8.25 3.60 13.05
C ASP A 138 7.85 4.98 12.52
N VAL A 139 7.43 5.87 13.43
CA VAL A 139 7.05 7.26 13.11
C VAL A 139 8.14 7.99 12.30
N ASN A 140 9.41 7.72 12.60
CA ASN A 140 10.54 8.37 11.94
C ASN A 140 10.71 7.93 10.47
N ASN A 141 10.06 6.84 10.07
CA ASN A 141 10.02 6.37 8.69
C ASN A 141 8.73 6.80 7.98
N ASN A 142 7.63 6.89 8.72
CA ASN A 142 6.30 7.32 8.28
C ASN A 142 6.30 8.75 7.74
N THR A 143 7.02 9.68 8.40
CA THR A 143 7.15 11.07 7.92
C THR A 143 7.69 11.19 6.49
N THR A 144 8.43 10.20 6.02
CA THR A 144 9.00 10.17 4.67
C THR A 144 8.29 9.14 3.77
N LEU A 145 7.24 8.45 4.23
CA LEU A 145 6.45 7.50 3.42
C LEU A 145 5.02 8.00 3.19
N SER A 146 4.43 8.64 4.21
CA SER A 146 3.04 9.11 4.27
C SER A 146 2.54 9.79 3.00
N ASN A 147 3.41 10.51 2.27
CA ASN A 147 3.03 11.32 1.11
C ASN A 147 3.40 10.72 -0.25
N SER A 148 4.05 9.55 -0.29
CA SER A 148 4.50 8.95 -1.53
C SER A 148 3.44 8.00 -2.12
N ILE A 149 3.54 7.71 -3.41
CA ILE A 149 2.77 6.63 -4.04
C ILE A 149 3.37 5.25 -3.71
N PHE A 150 2.60 4.18 -3.89
CA PHE A 150 3.02 2.82 -3.53
C PHE A 150 4.38 2.40 -4.14
N PRO A 151 4.70 2.62 -5.44
CA PRO A 151 6.02 2.30 -6.00
C PRO A 151 7.19 2.97 -5.26
N MET A 152 7.03 4.24 -4.90
CA MET A 152 8.03 4.99 -4.17
C MET A 152 8.18 4.48 -2.73
N LYS A 153 7.05 4.17 -2.06
CA LYS A 153 7.06 3.54 -0.73
C LYS A 153 7.77 2.19 -0.77
N LEU A 154 7.46 1.36 -1.76
CA LEU A 154 8.10 0.06 -1.99
C LEU A 154 9.62 0.19 -2.16
N LYS A 155 10.08 1.12 -3.00
CA LYS A 155 11.51 1.38 -3.19
C LYS A 155 12.19 1.77 -1.88
N LYS A 156 11.58 2.68 -1.12
CA LYS A 156 12.12 3.14 0.16
C LYS A 156 12.14 2.05 1.23
N ILE A 157 11.10 1.22 1.32
CA ILE A 157 11.07 0.04 2.20
C ILE A 157 12.19 -0.93 1.81
N LYS A 158 12.37 -1.21 0.51
CA LYS A 158 13.49 -2.05 0.02
C LYS A 158 14.85 -1.46 0.42
N ASP A 159 15.04 -0.16 0.30
CA ASP A 159 16.29 0.51 0.70
C ASP A 159 16.53 0.44 2.21
N LEU A 160 15.50 0.60 3.04
CA LEU A 160 15.61 0.46 4.49
C LEU A 160 15.97 -0.97 4.90
N ILE A 161 15.36 -1.97 4.26
CA ILE A 161 15.67 -3.40 4.47
C ILE A 161 17.12 -3.68 4.06
N LYS A 162 17.54 -3.27 2.84
CA LYS A 162 18.88 -3.55 2.31
C LYS A 162 19.99 -2.97 3.18
N ASN A 163 19.77 -1.78 3.73
CA ASN A 163 20.79 -1.08 4.51
C ASN A 163 20.81 -1.48 6.00
N ASN A 164 19.90 -2.35 6.48
CA ASN A 164 19.75 -2.77 7.88
C ASN A 164 19.75 -1.60 8.90
N LYS A 165 19.34 -0.40 8.48
CA LYS A 165 19.48 0.81 9.32
C LYS A 165 18.41 0.92 10.39
N LYS A 166 17.25 0.31 10.19
CA LYS A 166 16.09 0.43 11.06
C LYS A 166 15.27 -0.84 11.06
N TYR A 167 14.67 -1.12 12.21
CA TYR A 167 13.70 -2.20 12.36
C TYR A 167 12.47 -1.95 11.47
N ILE A 168 12.12 -2.95 10.66
CA ILE A 168 10.88 -3.00 9.88
C ILE A 168 10.12 -4.24 10.33
N PRO A 169 8.86 -4.11 10.79
CA PRO A 169 8.05 -5.27 11.15
C PRO A 169 7.91 -6.23 9.97
N ILE A 170 7.98 -7.54 10.23
CA ILE A 170 7.98 -8.56 9.17
C ILE A 170 6.73 -8.48 8.31
N SER A 171 5.57 -8.22 8.92
CA SER A 171 4.33 -8.10 8.17
C SER A 171 4.34 -6.88 7.26
N THR A 172 4.98 -5.78 7.68
CA THR A 172 5.14 -4.58 6.86
C THR A 172 6.05 -4.85 5.67
N LYS A 173 7.16 -5.57 5.89
CA LYS A 173 8.01 -6.06 4.78
C LYS A 173 7.19 -6.91 3.80
N ASN A 174 6.46 -7.89 4.32
CA ASN A 174 5.71 -8.84 3.52
C ASN A 174 4.58 -8.19 2.71
N LEU A 175 3.91 -7.23 3.32
CA LEU A 175 2.87 -6.40 2.72
C LEU A 175 3.37 -5.64 1.49
N PHE A 176 4.46 -4.86 1.64
CA PHE A 176 5.01 -4.10 0.53
C PHE A 176 5.60 -5.00 -0.57
N LEU A 177 6.06 -6.19 -0.23
CA LEU A 177 6.51 -7.20 -1.19
C LEU A 177 5.37 -8.06 -1.76
N LYS A 178 4.11 -7.79 -1.39
CA LYS A 178 2.90 -8.52 -1.80
C LYS A 178 2.88 -10.02 -1.46
N TYR A 179 3.56 -10.45 -0.40
CA TYR A 179 3.49 -11.86 0.03
C TYR A 179 2.10 -12.28 0.52
N TYR A 180 1.23 -11.32 0.86
CA TYR A 180 -0.15 -11.61 1.26
C TYR A 180 -1.13 -11.66 0.09
N THR A 181 -0.75 -11.19 -1.10
CA THR A 181 -1.60 -11.22 -2.29
C THR A 181 -1.52 -12.59 -2.94
N LYS A 182 -2.67 -13.23 -3.20
CA LYS A 182 -2.71 -14.59 -3.78
C LYS A 182 -2.22 -14.61 -5.24
N ASP A 183 -2.61 -13.60 -6.01
CA ASP A 183 -2.20 -13.42 -7.41
C ASP A 183 -1.61 -12.01 -7.62
N PRO A 184 -0.32 -11.81 -7.31
CA PRO A 184 0.34 -10.50 -7.40
C PRO A 184 0.70 -10.18 -8.86
N ARG A 185 -0.31 -9.89 -9.68
CA ARG A 185 -0.11 -9.57 -11.12
C ARG A 185 0.66 -8.28 -11.36
N ASP A 186 0.41 -7.26 -10.54
CA ASP A 186 1.05 -5.95 -10.66
C ASP A 186 1.75 -5.53 -9.37
N ILE A 187 3.06 -5.81 -9.27
CA ILE A 187 3.89 -5.53 -8.08
C ILE A 187 3.91 -4.04 -7.71
N LEU A 188 3.63 -3.14 -8.66
CA LEU A 188 3.73 -1.69 -8.47
C LEU A 188 2.45 -1.05 -7.94
N LEU A 189 1.42 -1.84 -7.61
CA LEU A 189 0.13 -1.30 -7.17
C LEU A 189 -0.34 -1.84 -5.84
N TRP A 190 -1.27 -1.13 -5.23
CA TRP A 190 -2.02 -1.65 -4.10
C TRP A 190 -3.50 -1.63 -4.44
N THR A 191 -3.96 -2.75 -4.99
CA THR A 191 -5.28 -2.94 -5.59
C THR A 191 -6.32 -3.36 -4.54
N LYS A 192 -7.59 -3.43 -4.94
CA LYS A 192 -8.66 -3.95 -4.08
C LYS A 192 -8.43 -5.43 -3.71
N ASN A 193 -7.89 -6.22 -4.63
CA ASN A 193 -7.55 -7.62 -4.36
C ASN A 193 -6.42 -7.71 -3.33
N ASP A 194 -5.39 -6.87 -3.47
CA ASP A 194 -4.32 -6.78 -2.47
C ASP A 194 -4.87 -6.40 -1.09
N LYS A 195 -5.74 -5.36 -1.02
CA LYS A 195 -6.42 -4.95 0.22
C LYS A 195 -7.21 -6.11 0.83
N LYS A 196 -8.01 -6.81 0.03
CA LYS A 196 -8.85 -7.92 0.49
C LYS A 196 -8.00 -9.08 0.99
N ASP A 197 -7.06 -9.58 0.19
CA ASP A 197 -6.22 -10.72 0.57
C ASP A 197 -5.34 -10.39 1.79
N TYR A 198 -4.86 -9.15 1.90
CA TYR A 198 -4.16 -8.70 3.09
C TYR A 198 -5.05 -8.74 4.35
N LEU A 199 -6.27 -8.23 4.24
CA LEU A 199 -7.22 -8.28 5.35
C LEU A 199 -7.58 -9.72 5.74
N ASP A 200 -7.80 -10.59 4.76
CA ASP A 200 -8.07 -12.01 4.97
C ASP A 200 -6.91 -12.68 5.73
N ASN A 201 -5.65 -12.36 5.37
CA ASN A 201 -4.47 -12.84 6.09
C ASN A 201 -4.42 -12.32 7.53
N ILE A 202 -4.70 -11.04 7.77
CA ILE A 202 -4.77 -10.48 9.13
C ILE A 202 -5.81 -11.24 9.95
N ILE A 203 -7.04 -11.37 9.43
CA ILE A 203 -8.16 -12.04 10.10
C ILE A 203 -7.77 -13.48 10.41
N ASN A 204 -7.40 -14.27 9.39
CA ASN A 204 -7.07 -15.68 9.55
C ASN A 204 -5.94 -15.92 10.56
N SER A 205 -4.94 -15.05 10.61
CA SER A 205 -3.86 -15.15 11.59
C SER A 205 -4.32 -14.91 13.03
N ILE A 206 -5.19 -13.92 13.26
CA ILE A 206 -5.59 -13.52 14.62
C ILE A 206 -6.82 -14.27 15.12
N SER A 207 -7.64 -14.87 14.25
CA SER A 207 -8.88 -15.59 14.59
C SER A 207 -8.69 -16.58 15.74
N ASP A 208 -7.61 -17.36 15.71
CA ASP A 208 -7.30 -18.38 16.72
C ASP A 208 -7.04 -17.81 18.12
N TYR A 209 -6.77 -16.50 18.21
CA TYR A 209 -6.46 -15.78 19.44
C TYR A 209 -7.59 -14.87 19.92
N LEU A 210 -8.64 -14.68 19.12
CA LEU A 210 -9.79 -13.84 19.46
C LEU A 210 -10.93 -14.61 20.12
N TYR A 211 -11.02 -15.91 19.87
CA TYR A 211 -11.99 -16.78 20.53
C TYR A 211 -11.26 -17.55 21.64
N GLU A 212 -11.77 -17.47 22.86
CA GLU A 212 -11.45 -18.48 23.86
C GLU A 212 -11.89 -19.83 23.28
N LYS A 213 -10.93 -20.67 22.91
CA LYS A 213 -11.21 -22.11 22.85
C LYS A 213 -11.60 -22.47 24.28
N ASN A 214 -12.90 -22.54 24.55
CA ASN A 214 -13.44 -23.22 25.72
C ASN A 214 -12.75 -24.59 25.77
N LYS A 215 -11.75 -24.70 26.63
CA LYS A 215 -10.97 -25.91 26.91
C LYS A 215 -11.25 -26.30 28.34
#